data_AF-A0A920BJT4-F1
#
_entry.id   AF-A0A920BJT4-F1
#
_cell.length_a   1.000
_cell.length_b   1.000
_cell.length_c   1.000
_cell.angle_alpha   90.00
_cell.angle_beta   90.00
_cell.angle_gamma   90.00
#
_symmetry.space_group_name_H-M   'P 1'
#
loop_
_entity.id
_entity.type
_entity.pdbx_description
1 polymer ?
#
loop_
_entity_poly.entity_id
_entity_poly.type
_entity_poly.pdbx_seq_one_letter_code
_entity_poly.pdbx_strand_id
1 'polypeptide(L)'
;MFFMIAVWGGDDRRYASLKFFLYTMFGSALMLVSFLALYFLADGTIVGDQAQTFSMVALSEGATLGISRTAQLWIFAGMFVGFGVKVPMFPFIHGSLTHTRLQQ
;
A
#
# COMPACT_ATOMS: atom_id res chain seq x y z
N MET A 1 -15.67 -5.85 2.05
CA MET A 1 -15.15 -7.09 1.43
C MET A 1 -15.05 -8.24 2.42
N PHE A 2 -14.42 -8.08 3.58
CA PHE A 2 -14.37 -9.13 4.63
C PHE A 2 -15.74 -9.76 4.92
N PHE A 3 -16.77 -8.95 5.21
CA PHE A 3 -18.12 -9.45 5.51
C PHE A 3 -18.80 -10.16 4.33
N MET A 4 -18.56 -9.72 3.09
CA MET A 4 -19.09 -10.40 1.90
C MET A 4 -18.51 -11.81 1.75
N ILE A 5 -17.18 -11.95 1.93
CA ILE A 5 -16.51 -13.25 1.85
C ILE A 5 -16.91 -14.13 3.04
N ALA A 6 -17.07 -13.55 4.23
CA ALA A 6 -17.45 -14.32 5.42
C ALA A 6 -18.89 -14.86 5.37
N VAL A 7 -19.84 -14.08 4.84
CA VAL A 7 -21.26 -14.45 4.80
C VAL A 7 -21.63 -15.21 3.52
N TRP A 8 -21.16 -14.75 2.35
CA TRP A 8 -21.49 -15.30 1.02
C TRP A 8 -20.33 -16.05 0.34
N GLY A 9 -19.18 -16.23 0.99
CA GLY A 9 -18.10 -17.05 0.45
C GLY A 9 -18.45 -18.54 0.43
N GLY A 10 -17.82 -19.29 -0.48
CA GLY A 10 -18.02 -20.73 -0.65
C GLY A 10 -17.41 -21.59 0.47
N ASP A 11 -16.92 -22.77 0.11
CA ASP A 11 -16.19 -23.62 1.06
C ASP A 11 -14.93 -22.89 1.58
N ASP A 12 -14.60 -23.11 2.86
CA ASP A 12 -13.52 -22.42 3.57
C ASP A 12 -13.63 -20.88 3.66
N ARG A 13 -14.84 -20.32 3.56
CA ARG A 13 -15.12 -18.87 3.69
C ARG A 13 -14.48 -18.17 4.90
N ARG A 14 -14.34 -18.87 6.03
CA ARG A 14 -13.68 -18.34 7.24
C ARG A 14 -12.18 -18.16 7.01
N TYR A 15 -11.55 -19.14 6.38
CA TYR A 15 -10.12 -19.10 6.07
C TYR A 15 -9.82 -18.10 4.95
N ALA A 16 -10.66 -18.06 3.91
CA ALA A 16 -10.53 -17.11 2.80
C ALA A 16 -10.73 -15.64 3.24
N SER A 17 -11.74 -15.36 4.07
CA SER A 17 -11.99 -14.01 4.59
C SER A 17 -10.87 -13.54 5.54
N LEU A 18 -10.35 -14.43 6.39
CA LEU A 18 -9.23 -14.12 7.28
C LEU A 18 -7.94 -13.84 6.50
N LYS A 19 -7.62 -14.65 5.49
CA LYS A 19 -6.49 -14.39 4.60
C LYS A 19 -6.60 -13.05 3.91
N PHE A 20 -7.74 -12.76 3.27
CA PHE A 20 -7.97 -11.48 2.60
C PHE A 20 -7.81 -10.29 3.57
N PHE A 21 -8.38 -10.41 4.77
CA PHE A 21 -8.24 -9.39 5.81
C PHE A 21 -6.78 -9.20 6.22
N LEU A 22 -6.04 -10.28 6.50
CA LEU A 22 -4.63 -10.21 6.90
C LEU A 22 -3.74 -9.61 5.81
N TYR A 23 -3.93 -9.97 4.54
CA TYR A 23 -3.16 -9.38 3.44
C TYR A 23 -3.41 -7.87 3.31
N THR A 24 -4.67 -7.44 3.41
CA THR A 24 -5.03 -6.02 3.31
C THR A 24 -4.64 -5.21 4.55
N MET A 25 -4.73 -5.79 5.74
CA MET A 25 -4.24 -5.20 7.00
C MET A 25 -2.74 -5.02 6.97
N PHE A 26 -1.99 -6.04 6.56
CA PHE A 26 -0.54 -5.99 6.52
C PHE A 26 -0.05 -4.92 5.54
N GLY A 27 -0.63 -4.86 4.34
CA GLY A 27 -0.33 -3.80 3.37
C GLY A 27 -0.63 -2.40 3.91
N SER A 28 -1.76 -2.22 4.58
CA SER A 28 -2.14 -0.94 5.18
C SER A 28 -1.22 -0.54 6.34
N ALA A 29 -0.81 -1.50 7.18
CA ALA A 29 0.10 -1.24 8.30
C ALA A 29 1.47 -0.78 7.80
N LEU A 30 2.01 -1.44 6.77
CA LEU A 30 3.28 -1.06 6.15
C LEU A 30 3.22 0.35 5.53
N MET A 31 2.12 0.66 4.85
CA MET A 31 1.88 1.98 4.28
C MET A 31 1.77 3.06 5.37
N LEU A 32 1.08 2.76 6.48
CA LEU A 32 0.96 3.66 7.62
C LEU A 32 2.33 3.96 8.24
N VAL A 33 3.16 2.94 8.46
CA VAL A 33 4.53 3.12 8.95
C VAL A 33 5.34 4.01 8.03
N SER A 34 5.14 3.89 6.71
CA SER A 34 5.84 4.74 5.72
C SER A 34 5.41 6.21 5.82
N PHE A 35 4.13 6.50 6.02
CA PHE A 35 3.64 7.86 6.25
C PHE A 35 4.10 8.42 7.60
N LEU A 36 4.14 7.61 8.66
CA LEU A 36 4.69 8.02 9.95
C LEU A 36 6.19 8.33 9.85
N ALA A 37 6.95 7.48 9.15
CA ALA A 37 8.36 7.71 8.89
C ALA A 37 8.55 9.03 8.12
N LEU A 38 7.73 9.30 7.10
CA LEU A 38 7.75 10.57 6.37
C LEU A 38 7.47 11.77 7.30
N TYR A 39 6.47 11.67 8.17
CA TYR A 39 6.07 12.73 9.09
C TYR A 39 7.16 13.06 10.13
N PHE A 40 7.80 12.04 10.71
CA PHE A 40 8.85 12.24 11.72
C PHE A 40 10.20 12.64 11.11
N LEU A 41 10.46 12.24 9.87
CA LEU A 41 11.72 12.52 9.19
C LEU A 41 11.67 13.83 8.38
N ALA A 42 10.48 14.37 8.13
CA ALA A 42 10.27 15.71 7.64
C ALA A 42 10.65 16.73 8.73
N ASP A 43 11.95 16.92 8.94
CA ASP A 43 12.53 17.90 9.87
C ASP A 43 12.85 19.23 9.16
N GLY A 44 11.94 19.63 8.26
CA GLY A 44 12.15 20.75 7.35
C GLY A 44 12.17 22.11 8.07
N THR A 45 13.37 22.66 8.24
CA THR A 45 13.69 24.00 8.77
C THR A 45 13.29 25.15 7.81
N ILE A 46 12.18 25.04 7.09
CA ILE A 46 11.73 26.09 6.16
C ILE A 46 10.37 26.61 6.60
N VAL A 47 10.42 27.81 7.20
CA VAL A 47 9.31 28.72 7.50
C VAL A 47 8.37 28.23 8.60
N GLY A 48 8.72 28.55 9.85
CA GLY A 48 7.79 28.71 10.97
C GLY A 48 6.83 27.54 11.25
N ASP A 49 7.13 26.76 12.29
CA ASP A 49 6.12 25.96 13.03
C ASP A 49 5.27 24.94 12.23
N GLN A 50 5.65 24.59 10.99
CA GLN A 50 4.86 23.73 10.09
C GLN A 50 5.66 22.54 9.50
N ALA A 51 6.78 22.15 10.11
CA ALA A 51 7.63 21.06 9.62
C ALA A 51 6.92 19.69 9.57
N GLN A 52 5.95 19.48 10.46
CA GLN A 52 5.24 18.22 10.65
C GLN A 52 3.83 18.30 10.08
N THR A 53 3.69 18.07 8.77
CA THR A 53 2.40 18.12 8.08
C THR A 53 2.17 16.90 7.21
N PHE A 54 0.91 16.63 6.85
CA PHE A 54 0.53 15.67 5.81
C PHE A 54 0.15 16.37 4.50
N SER A 55 0.35 17.69 4.42
CA SER A 55 0.08 18.48 3.21
C SER A 55 1.06 18.12 2.09
N MET A 56 0.54 17.56 1.00
CA MET A 56 1.34 17.16 -0.16
C MET A 56 2.11 18.34 -0.78
N VAL A 57 1.51 19.54 -0.75
CA VAL A 57 2.10 20.79 -1.26
C VAL A 57 3.33 21.17 -0.43
N ALA A 58 3.18 21.22 0.90
CA ALA A 58 4.28 21.56 1.81
C ALA A 58 5.42 20.53 1.77
N LEU A 59 5.10 19.23 1.60
CA LEU A 59 6.10 18.19 1.44
C LEU A 59 6.88 18.31 0.12
N SER A 60 6.22 18.73 -0.97
CA SER A 60 6.87 18.96 -2.25
C SER A 60 7.72 20.23 -2.30
N GLU A 61 7.34 21.26 -1.55
CA GLU A 61 7.96 22.59 -1.61
C GLU A 61 9.23 22.73 -0.77
N GLY A 62 9.47 21.86 0.21
CA GLY A 62 10.73 21.92 0.96
C GLY A 62 10.86 21.07 2.21
N ALA A 63 9.76 20.49 2.74
CA ALA A 63 9.82 19.73 3.99
C ALA A 63 10.64 18.41 3.89
N THR A 64 11.02 18.00 2.68
CA THR A 64 11.84 16.81 2.42
C THR A 64 13.33 17.12 2.20
N LEU A 65 13.75 18.39 2.21
CA LEU A 65 15.14 18.78 1.91
C LEU A 65 16.17 18.28 2.95
N GLY A 66 15.73 18.02 4.19
CA GLY A 66 16.57 17.40 5.24
C GLY A 66 16.62 15.87 5.20
N ILE A 67 15.81 15.22 4.35
CA ILE A 67 15.72 13.76 4.31
C ILE A 67 16.84 13.18 3.44
N SER A 68 17.63 12.28 4.01
CA SER A 68 18.62 11.52 3.24
C SER A 68 17.96 10.73 2.11
N ARG A 69 18.57 10.74 0.92
CA ARG A 69 18.04 10.06 -0.27
C ARG A 69 17.75 8.59 -0.05
N THR A 70 18.55 7.91 0.77
CA THR A 70 18.33 6.51 1.14
C THR A 70 17.03 6.35 1.93
N ALA A 71 16.74 7.24 2.88
CA ALA A 71 15.51 7.19 3.66
C ALA A 71 14.28 7.50 2.79
N GLN A 72 14.38 8.45 1.86
CA GLN A 72 13.32 8.75 0.90
C GLN A 72 12.98 7.53 0.03
N LEU A 73 13.98 6.76 -0.41
CA LEU A 73 13.77 5.52 -1.17
C LEU A 73 13.07 4.44 -0.34
N TRP A 74 13.41 4.28 0.94
CA TRP A 74 12.73 3.32 1.83
C TRP A 74 11.28 3.70 2.10
N ILE A 75 11.01 4.99 2.35
CA ILE A 75 9.66 5.51 2.52
C ILE A 75 8.84 5.31 1.24
N PHE A 76 9.42 5.61 0.07
CA PHE A 76 8.80 5.36 -1.22
C PHE A 76 8.52 3.86 -1.44
N ALA A 77 9.48 2.98 -1.18
CA ALA A 77 9.31 1.54 -1.33
C ALA A 77 8.20 0.99 -0.42
N GLY A 78 8.13 1.44 0.83
CA GLY A 78 7.07 1.06 1.76
C GLY A 78 5.68 1.53 1.31
N MET A 79 5.57 2.76 0.80
CA MET A 79 4.32 3.24 0.18
C MET A 79 3.98 2.46 -1.09
N PHE A 80 4.96 2.19 -1.95
CA PHE A 80 4.78 1.45 -3.20
C PHE A 80 4.28 0.02 -2.97
N VAL A 81 4.85 -0.69 -1.99
CA VAL A 81 4.37 -2.02 -1.58
C VAL A 81 2.95 -1.94 -1.03
N GLY A 82 2.64 -0.94 -0.19
CA GLY A 82 1.29 -0.71 0.32
C GLY A 82 0.27 -0.50 -0.80
N PHE A 83 0.63 0.30 -1.81
CA PHE A 83 -0.18 0.46 -3.02
C PHE A 83 -0.28 -0.82 -3.84
N GLY A 84 0.80 -1.59 -4.01
CA GLY A 84 0.78 -2.85 -4.76
C GLY A 84 -0.09 -3.95 -4.15
N VAL A 85 -0.27 -3.94 -2.81
CA VAL A 85 -1.22 -4.84 -2.12
C VAL A 85 -2.67 -4.38 -2.34
N LYS A 86 -2.90 -3.07 -2.48
CA LYS A 86 -4.25 -2.48 -2.58
C LYS A 86 -4.74 -2.33 -4.02
N VAL A 87 -3.82 -2.16 -4.97
CA VAL A 87 -4.07 -2.05 -6.41
C VAL A 87 -3.81 -3.41 -7.03
N PRO A 88 -4.83 -4.10 -7.59
CA PRO A 88 -4.60 -5.34 -8.32
C PRO A 88 -3.79 -5.01 -9.58
N MET A 89 -2.47 -5.16 -9.52
CA MET A 89 -1.57 -5.01 -10.67
C MET A 89 -1.79 -6.19 -11.62
N PHE A 90 -2.69 -5.97 -12.58
CA PHE A 90 -2.89 -6.78 -13.78
C PHE A 90 -1.60 -6.72 -14.65
N PRO A 91 -1.13 -7.78 -15.37
CA PRO A 91 -1.90 -8.84 -16.02
C PRO A 91 -1.20 -10.25 -16.00
N PHE A 92 -1.55 -11.18 -15.11
CA PHE A 92 -1.07 -12.57 -15.25
C PHE A 92 -2.17 -13.64 -15.34
N ILE A 93 -3.45 -13.24 -15.39
CA ILE A 93 -4.59 -14.17 -15.29
C ILE A 93 -5.21 -14.52 -16.66
N HIS A 94 -4.84 -13.84 -17.75
CA HIS A 94 -5.46 -14.08 -19.07
C HIS A 94 -4.82 -15.22 -19.91
N GLY A 95 -3.66 -15.76 -19.51
CA GLY A 95 -2.92 -16.74 -20.33
C GLY A 95 -3.38 -18.20 -20.22
N SER A 96 -4.14 -18.57 -19.19
CA SER A 96 -4.46 -19.99 -18.91
C SER A 96 -5.78 -20.48 -19.51
N LEU A 97 -6.59 -19.61 -20.12
CA LEU A 97 -7.92 -19.98 -20.63
C LEU A 97 -7.95 -20.43 -22.10
N THR A 98 -6.80 -20.59 -22.76
CA THR A 98 -6.74 -20.96 -24.18
C THR A 98 -6.65 -22.47 -24.44
N HIS A 99 -6.54 -23.33 -23.42
CA HIS A 99 -6.29 -24.76 -23.64
C HIS A 99 -7.48 -25.72 -23.48
N THR A 100 -8.68 -25.27 -23.12
CA THR A 100 -9.82 -26.18 -22.86
C THR A 100 -10.95 -26.14 -23.91
N ARG A 101 -10.75 -25.50 -25.08
CA ARG A 101 -11.73 -25.53 -26.19
C ARG A 101 -11.47 -26.60 -27.27
N LEU A 102 -10.68 -27.64 -27.01
CA LEU A 102 -10.34 -28.66 -28.04
C LEU A 102 -10.40 -30.12 -27.54
N GLN A 103 -11.32 -30.47 -26.65
CA GLN A 103 -11.76 -31.86 -26.43
C GLN A 103 -13.28 -31.76 -26.18
N GLN A 104 -14.13 -31.90 -27.20
CA GLN A 104 -14.69 -33.16 -27.70
C GLN A 104 -15.14 -34.09 -26.57
#